data_AF-A0A841IW31-F1
#
_entry.id   AF-A0A841IW31-F1
#
_cell.length_a   1.000
_cell.length_b   1.000
_cell.length_c   1.000
_cell.angle_alpha   90.00
_cell.angle_beta   90.00
_cell.angle_gamma   90.00
#
_symmetry.space_group_name_H-M   'P 1'
#
loop_
_entity.id
_entity.type
_entity.pdbx_description
1 polymer ?
#
loop_
_entity_poly.entity_id
_entity_poly.type
_entity_poly.pdbx_seq_one_letter_code
_entity_poly.pdbx_strand_id
1 'polypeptide(L)'
;MFGDAIDYDAVRIHRRKYWLFHPPRVTMAPDGHLWFHPHGDLYCPDFCDNSLTMQGHFIHEMTHVWQAQSKGRWYLSLMRHPWCRYDYVLEPGKPFARYGIEQQAEIVRHAFLWRMGASPKNAPPLGDLEATLPFRTR
;
A
#
# COMPACT_ATOMS: atom_id res chain seq x y z
N MET A 1 -9.05 -6.18 4.78
CA MET A 1 -8.16 -6.19 3.60
C MET A 1 -7.07 -7.25 3.72
N PHE A 2 -6.09 -7.09 4.61
CA PHE A 2 -4.93 -7.99 4.72
C PHE A 2 -5.16 -9.22 5.63
N GLY A 3 -6.22 -9.22 6.45
CA GLY A 3 -6.49 -10.32 7.39
C GLY A 3 -5.30 -10.53 8.33
N ASP A 4 -4.88 -11.77 8.51
CA ASP A 4 -3.76 -12.17 9.38
C ASP A 4 -2.39 -12.05 8.68
N ALA A 5 -2.32 -11.48 7.46
CA ALA A 5 -1.07 -11.39 6.70
C ALA A 5 -0.08 -10.34 7.23
N ILE A 6 -0.55 -9.44 8.11
CA ILE A 6 0.27 -8.41 8.76
C ILE A 6 0.19 -8.62 10.27
N ASP A 7 1.33 -8.65 10.93
CA ASP A 7 1.41 -8.48 12.37
C ASP A 7 1.23 -6.99 12.69
N TYR A 8 0.00 -6.58 13.00
CA TYR A 8 -0.36 -5.19 13.28
C TYR A 8 0.25 -4.67 14.58
N ASP A 9 0.53 -5.53 15.55
CA ASP A 9 1.10 -5.16 16.84
C ASP A 9 2.56 -4.71 16.71
N ALA A 10 3.24 -5.13 15.64
CA ALA A 10 4.57 -4.66 15.27
C ALA A 10 4.55 -3.32 14.50
N VAL A 11 3.44 -2.96 13.84
CA VAL A 11 3.38 -1.76 12.99
C VAL A 11 3.34 -0.50 13.83
N ARG A 12 4.08 0.53 13.40
CA ARG A 12 4.10 1.84 14.06
C ARG A 12 3.83 2.91 13.03
N ILE A 13 3.04 3.91 13.42
CA ILE A 13 2.79 5.11 12.63
C ILE A 13 3.57 6.26 13.25
N HIS A 14 4.41 6.87 12.44
CA HIS A 14 5.35 7.89 12.84
C HIS A 14 5.03 9.21 12.14
N ARG A 15 4.61 10.23 12.89
CA ARG A 15 4.52 11.60 12.38
C ARG A 15 5.89 12.31 12.47
N ARG A 16 6.88 11.75 11.77
CA ARG A 16 8.26 12.25 11.70
C ARG A 16 8.88 11.90 10.36
N LYS A 17 9.96 12.61 10.00
CA LYS A 17 10.77 12.26 8.84
C LYS A 17 11.44 10.89 9.04
N TYR A 18 11.46 10.04 8.01
CA TYR A 18 12.27 8.81 8.01
C TYR A 18 13.76 9.12 7.89
N TRP A 19 14.10 10.12 7.08
CA TRP A 19 15.47 10.61 6.85
C TRP A 19 15.45 12.11 6.52
N LEU A 20 16.63 12.75 6.50
CA LEU A 20 16.76 14.21 6.43
C LEU A 20 15.99 14.86 5.25
N PHE A 21 16.05 14.24 4.07
CA PHE A 21 15.44 14.73 2.84
C PHE A 21 14.10 14.06 2.50
N HIS A 22 13.41 13.47 3.47
CA HIS A 22 12.03 12.97 3.30
C HIS A 22 11.12 14.12 2.83
N PRO A 23 10.52 14.06 1.62
CA PRO A 23 9.65 15.14 1.12
C PRO A 23 8.32 15.24 1.87
N PRO A 24 7.74 16.44 2.07
CA PRO A 24 6.49 16.62 2.81
C PRO A 24 5.24 15.93 2.24
N ARG A 25 5.22 15.70 0.93
CA ARG A 25 4.07 15.14 0.20
C ARG A 25 4.16 13.63 -0.01
N VAL A 26 5.11 12.96 0.63
CA VAL A 26 5.37 11.53 0.45
C VAL A 26 5.15 10.84 1.78
N THR A 27 4.48 9.69 1.75
CA THR A 27 4.50 8.73 2.86
C THR A 27 5.54 7.66 2.52
N MET A 28 6.28 7.21 3.53
CA MET A 28 7.30 6.18 3.35
C MET A 28 7.00 5.01 4.27
N ALA A 29 7.18 3.78 3.76
CA ALA A 29 7.09 2.56 4.54
C ALA A 29 8.28 1.61 4.32
N PRO A 30 9.54 2.09 4.44
CA PRO A 30 10.71 1.36 3.95
C PRO A 30 11.07 0.15 4.81
N ASP A 31 10.68 0.16 6.09
CA ASP A 31 11.15 -0.76 7.13
C ASP A 31 10.02 -1.51 7.85
N GLY A 32 8.80 -1.48 7.30
CA GLY A 32 7.62 -2.10 7.92
C GLY A 32 6.87 -1.19 8.90
N HIS A 33 7.25 0.09 8.99
CA HIS A 33 6.52 1.13 9.72
C HIS A 33 6.08 2.23 8.75
N LEU A 34 5.04 2.99 9.11
CA LEU A 34 4.57 4.12 8.31
C LEU A 34 5.19 5.42 8.81
N TRP A 35 5.78 6.18 7.89
CA TRP A 35 6.43 7.45 8.17
C TRP A 35 5.73 8.56 7.40
N PHE A 36 5.01 9.39 8.14
CA PHE A 36 4.35 10.58 7.63
C PHE A 36 5.17 11.80 7.97
N HIS A 37 5.46 12.61 6.96
CA HIS A 37 6.19 13.84 7.18
C HIS A 37 5.40 14.79 8.12
N PRO A 38 6.04 15.41 9.13
CA PRO A 38 5.32 16.21 10.14
C PRO A 38 4.63 17.45 9.59
N HIS A 39 5.17 18.01 8.50
CA HIS A 39 4.62 19.15 7.76
C HIS A 39 3.84 18.74 6.48
N GLY A 40 3.44 17.48 6.37
CA GLY A 40 2.60 16.99 5.27
C GLY A 40 1.14 16.81 5.70
N ASP A 41 0.24 16.73 4.72
CA ASP A 41 -1.21 16.61 4.94
C ASP A 41 -1.72 15.16 4.86
N LEU A 42 -0.80 14.19 4.74
CA LEU A 42 -1.14 12.76 4.58
C LEU A 42 -1.32 12.02 5.91
N TYR A 43 -0.96 12.63 7.05
CA TYR A 43 -1.16 12.03 8.37
C TYR A 43 -2.59 12.24 8.86
N CYS A 44 -3.20 11.19 9.40
CA CYS A 44 -4.46 11.25 10.12
C CYS A 44 -4.35 10.49 11.45
N PRO A 45 -4.95 10.98 12.55
CA PRO A 45 -5.04 10.22 13.81
C PRO A 45 -5.84 8.92 13.66
N ASP A 46 -6.87 8.94 12.82
CA ASP A 46 -7.69 7.77 12.48
C ASP A 46 -8.05 7.80 10.99
N PHE A 47 -7.46 6.90 10.22
CA PHE A 47 -7.73 6.80 8.79
C PHE A 47 -9.13 6.25 8.49
N CYS A 48 -9.75 5.51 9.42
CA CYS A 48 -11.07 4.90 9.23
C CYS A 48 -12.19 5.95 9.11
N ASP A 49 -12.07 7.09 9.82
CA ASP A 49 -13.03 8.20 9.78
C ASP A 49 -12.60 9.32 8.80
N ASN A 50 -11.84 8.96 7.77
CA ASN A 50 -11.38 9.89 6.75
C ASN A 50 -11.96 9.58 5.37
N SER A 51 -11.73 10.46 4.40
CA SER A 51 -12.11 10.26 3.01
C SER A 51 -11.59 8.93 2.45
N LEU A 52 -12.33 8.32 1.52
CA LEU A 52 -11.92 7.09 0.84
C LEU A 52 -10.56 7.22 0.15
N THR A 53 -10.19 8.43 -0.29
CA THR A 53 -8.85 8.71 -0.83
C THR A 53 -7.77 8.48 0.22
N MET A 54 -7.95 8.99 1.44
CA MET A 54 -7.00 8.81 2.54
C MET A 54 -6.96 7.38 3.05
N GLN A 55 -8.13 6.71 3.11
CA GLN A 55 -8.20 5.28 3.42
C GLN A 55 -7.45 4.45 2.36
N GLY A 56 -7.67 4.74 1.07
CA GLY A 56 -6.98 4.07 -0.02
C GLY A 56 -5.47 4.30 0.00
N HIS A 57 -5.03 5.53 0.29
CA HIS A 57 -3.61 5.85 0.51
C HIS A 57 -3.02 5.03 1.66
N PHE A 58 -3.72 4.94 2.79
CA PHE A 58 -3.29 4.11 3.91
C PHE A 58 -3.18 2.62 3.53
N ILE A 59 -4.14 2.09 2.78
CA ILE A 59 -4.10 0.70 2.29
C ILE A 59 -2.94 0.46 1.32
N HIS A 60 -2.60 1.42 0.46
CA HIS A 60 -1.40 1.35 -0.39
C HIS A 60 -0.15 1.20 0.47
N GLU A 61 0.04 2.09 1.45
CA GLU A 61 1.22 2.08 2.32
C GLU A 61 1.26 0.84 3.23
N MET A 62 0.12 0.33 3.69
CA MET A 62 0.03 -0.94 4.42
C MET A 62 0.43 -2.15 3.56
N THR A 63 0.30 -2.07 2.23
CA THR A 63 0.84 -3.11 1.34
C THR A 63 2.36 -3.13 1.36
N HIS A 64 3.01 -1.96 1.47
CA HIS A 64 4.46 -1.88 1.67
C HIS A 64 4.87 -2.44 3.04
N VAL A 65 4.11 -2.16 4.10
CA VAL A 65 4.33 -2.78 5.42
C VAL A 65 4.30 -4.30 5.30
N TRP A 66 3.27 -4.85 4.65
CA TRP A 66 3.17 -6.29 4.38
C TRP A 66 4.37 -6.83 3.58
N GLN A 67 4.81 -6.12 2.54
CA GLN A 67 5.99 -6.51 1.73
C GLN A 67 7.25 -6.58 2.60
N ALA A 68 7.47 -5.60 3.47
CA ALA A 68 8.61 -5.57 4.39
C ALA A 68 8.55 -6.69 5.44
N GLN A 69 7.39 -6.96 6.03
CA GLN A 69 7.23 -8.08 6.97
C GLN A 69 7.43 -9.44 6.28
N SER A 70 6.92 -9.60 5.06
CA SER A 70 6.97 -10.89 4.35
C SER A 70 8.33 -11.20 3.72
N LYS A 71 9.10 -10.17 3.30
CA LYS A 71 10.35 -10.33 2.54
C LYS A 71 11.57 -9.78 3.26
N GLY A 72 11.39 -9.25 4.46
CA GLY A 72 12.44 -8.67 5.29
C GLY A 72 12.48 -7.15 5.24
N ARG A 73 12.89 -6.56 6.36
CA ARG A 73 12.90 -5.11 6.62
C ARG A 73 13.58 -4.26 5.55
N TRP A 74 14.59 -4.79 4.85
CA TRP A 74 15.34 -4.03 3.84
C TRP A 74 14.82 -4.20 2.42
N TYR A 75 13.80 -5.06 2.22
CA TYR A 75 13.30 -5.41 0.89
C TYR A 75 12.91 -4.20 0.05
N LEU A 76 12.17 -3.26 0.64
CA LEU A 76 11.70 -2.07 -0.09
C LEU A 76 12.84 -1.11 -0.41
N SER A 77 13.77 -0.90 0.51
CA SER A 77 14.94 -0.06 0.24
C SER A 77 15.81 -0.60 -0.89
N LEU A 78 15.86 -1.92 -1.06
CA LEU A 78 16.65 -2.58 -2.11
C LEU A 78 15.92 -2.67 -3.45
N MET A 79 14.59 -2.80 -3.44
CA MET A 79 13.79 -3.07 -4.64
C MET A 79 13.05 -1.85 -5.19
N ARG A 80 12.90 -0.78 -4.39
CA ARG A 80 12.25 0.47 -4.82
C ARG A 80 13.26 1.35 -5.52
N HIS A 81 13.24 1.32 -6.85
CA HIS A 81 14.06 2.19 -7.70
C HIS A 81 13.21 3.37 -8.23
N PRO A 82 13.79 4.54 -8.51
CA PRO A 82 13.13 5.68 -9.18
C PRO A 82 12.26 5.39 -10.43
N TRP A 83 12.39 4.21 -11.06
CA TRP A 83 11.60 3.83 -12.24
C TRP A 83 10.42 2.90 -11.92
N CYS A 84 10.11 2.67 -10.64
CA CYS A 84 8.91 1.94 -10.24
C CYS A 84 7.66 2.66 -10.78
N ARG A 85 6.80 1.89 -11.44
CA ARG A 85 5.57 2.39 -12.07
C ARG A 85 4.37 2.03 -11.21
N TYR A 86 3.44 2.96 -11.11
CA TYR A 86 2.14 2.75 -10.46
C TYR A 86 1.16 2.13 -11.45
N ASP A 87 1.21 2.53 -12.72
CA ASP A 87 0.37 1.97 -13.76
C ASP A 87 0.65 0.48 -13.97
N TYR A 88 -0.42 -0.30 -14.10
CA TYR A 88 -0.39 -1.72 -14.33
C TYR A 88 -1.55 -2.17 -15.22
N VAL A 89 -1.40 -3.36 -15.79
CA VAL A 89 -2.48 -4.08 -16.49
C VAL A 89 -2.58 -5.45 -15.85
N LEU A 90 -3.79 -5.91 -15.53
CA LEU A 90 -3.98 -7.28 -15.10
C LEU A 90 -3.77 -8.21 -16.30
N GLU A 91 -2.86 -9.16 -16.15
CA GLU A 91 -2.56 -10.15 -17.16
C GLU A 91 -3.13 -11.48 -16.68
N PRO A 92 -3.99 -12.16 -17.47
CA PRO A 92 -4.56 -13.43 -17.09
C PRO A 92 -3.49 -14.44 -16.63
N GLY A 93 -3.65 -14.99 -15.43
CA GLY A 93 -2.72 -15.97 -14.85
C GLY A 93 -1.40 -15.41 -14.31
N LYS A 94 -1.15 -14.09 -14.41
CA LYS A 94 0.04 -13.47 -13.80
C LYS A 94 -0.11 -13.42 -12.28
N PRO A 95 0.77 -14.07 -11.50
CA PRO A 95 0.68 -14.05 -10.05
C PRO A 95 0.95 -12.66 -9.48
N PHE A 96 0.29 -12.30 -8.37
CA PHE A 96 0.51 -11.03 -7.65
C PHE A 96 1.99 -10.70 -7.43
N ALA A 97 2.77 -11.69 -7.02
CA ALA A 97 4.19 -11.54 -6.73
C ALA A 97 5.05 -11.14 -7.94
N ARG A 98 4.54 -11.28 -9.17
CA ARG A 98 5.21 -10.86 -10.42
C ARG A 98 4.91 -9.42 -10.83
N TYR A 99 4.05 -8.71 -10.09
CA TYR A 99 3.88 -7.27 -10.25
C TYR A 99 4.97 -6.51 -9.52
N GLY A 100 5.30 -5.30 -9.97
CA GLY A 100 6.21 -4.40 -9.25
C GLY A 100 5.65 -4.02 -7.88
N ILE A 101 6.50 -3.59 -6.94
CA ILE A 101 6.08 -3.32 -5.55
C ILE A 101 5.00 -2.23 -5.45
N GLU A 102 5.06 -1.19 -6.28
CA GLU A 102 4.06 -0.13 -6.37
C GLU A 102 2.77 -0.63 -7.04
N GLN A 103 2.90 -1.44 -8.09
CA GLN A 103 1.75 -2.04 -8.76
C GLN A 103 0.98 -2.98 -7.83
N GLN A 104 1.69 -3.76 -7.02
CA GLN A 104 1.09 -4.60 -5.98
C GLN A 104 0.28 -3.74 -5.00
N ALA A 105 0.83 -2.61 -4.55
CA ALA A 105 0.15 -1.70 -3.64
C ALA A 105 -1.07 -1.02 -4.29
N GLU A 106 -0.98 -0.60 -5.55
CA GLU A 106 -2.10 -0.04 -6.30
C GLU A 106 -3.21 -1.08 -6.58
N ILE A 107 -2.87 -2.34 -6.89
CA ILE A 107 -3.83 -3.44 -7.03
C ILE A 107 -4.64 -3.61 -5.74
N VAL A 108 -3.96 -3.64 -4.59
CA VAL A 108 -4.61 -3.80 -3.27
C VAL A 108 -5.48 -2.58 -2.94
N ARG A 109 -4.98 -1.37 -3.20
CA ARG A 109 -5.75 -0.12 -3.03
C ARG A 109 -7.01 -0.11 -3.89
N HIS A 110 -6.92 -0.46 -5.17
CA HIS A 110 -8.08 -0.53 -6.06
C HIS A 110 -9.12 -1.54 -5.60
N ALA A 111 -8.68 -2.74 -5.17
CA ALA A 111 -9.59 -3.74 -4.63
C ALA A 111 -10.32 -3.24 -3.38
N PHE A 112 -9.60 -2.57 -2.47
CA PHE A 112 -10.20 -1.94 -1.30
C PHE A 112 -11.23 -0.87 -1.68
N LEU A 113 -10.88 0.06 -2.58
CA LEU A 113 -11.79 1.13 -3.00
C LEU A 113 -13.07 0.58 -3.62
N TRP A 114 -12.97 -0.45 -4.47
CA TRP A 114 -14.13 -1.15 -5.02
C TRP A 114 -15.01 -1.77 -3.93
N ARG A 115 -14.41 -2.42 -2.92
CA ARG A 115 -15.15 -3.01 -1.77
C ARG A 115 -15.88 -1.95 -0.94
N MET A 116 -15.37 -0.72 -0.91
CA MET A 116 -16.01 0.41 -0.25
C MET A 116 -17.07 1.11 -1.12
N GLY A 117 -17.40 0.56 -2.29
CA GLY A 117 -18.38 1.12 -3.22
C GLY A 117 -17.89 2.31 -4.04
N ALA A 118 -16.58 2.56 -4.08
CA ALA A 118 -15.99 3.55 -4.97
C ALA A 118 -15.80 3.01 -6.38
N SER A 119 -15.63 3.92 -7.34
CA SER A 119 -15.26 3.62 -8.72
C SER A 119 -13.89 4.22 -9.05
N PRO A 120 -12.79 3.59 -8.62
CA PRO A 120 -11.45 4.10 -8.87
C PRO A 120 -11.15 4.20 -10.37
N LYS A 121 -10.63 5.36 -10.81
CA LYS A 121 -10.31 5.61 -12.21
C LYS A 121 -9.24 4.63 -12.70
N ASN A 122 -9.43 4.07 -13.90
CA ASN A 122 -8.53 3.10 -14.52
C ASN A 122 -8.33 1.79 -13.74
N ALA A 123 -9.16 1.51 -12.73
CA ALA A 123 -9.09 0.25 -12.02
C ALA A 123 -9.78 -0.86 -12.82
N PRO A 124 -9.19 -2.07 -12.89
CA PRO A 124 -9.88 -3.26 -13.37
C PRO A 124 -11.15 -3.57 -12.55
N PRO A 125 -12.07 -4.41 -13.08
CA PRO A 125 -13.21 -4.91 -12.33
C PRO A 125 -12.80 -5.58 -11.01
N LEU A 126 -13.64 -5.46 -9.98
CA LEU A 126 -13.37 -6.02 -8.65
C LEU A 126 -13.05 -7.53 -8.69
N GLY A 127 -13.80 -8.31 -9.46
CA GLY A 127 -13.57 -9.76 -9.55
C GLY A 127 -12.16 -10.14 -10.04
N ASP A 128 -11.64 -9.40 -11.02
CA ASP A 128 -10.28 -9.63 -11.56
C ASP A 128 -9.20 -9.25 -10.53
N LEU A 129 -9.45 -8.16 -9.79
CA LEU A 129 -8.57 -7.74 -8.69
C LEU A 129 -8.56 -8.79 -7.59
N GLU A 130 -9.72 -9.27 -7.15
CA GLU A 130 -9.86 -10.28 -6.10
C GLU A 130 -9.21 -11.61 -6.47
N ALA A 131 -9.34 -12.05 -7.71
CA ALA A 131 -8.67 -13.24 -8.22
C ALA A 131 -7.14 -13.11 -8.20
N THR A 132 -6.61 -11.88 -8.26
CA THR A 132 -5.18 -11.60 -8.23
C THR A 132 -4.64 -11.48 -6.80
N LEU A 133 -5.45 -11.10 -5.82
CA LEU A 133 -4.96 -10.80 -4.47
C LEU A 133 -4.36 -12.03 -3.76
N PRO A 134 -3.25 -11.87 -3.02
CA PRO A 134 -2.62 -12.96 -2.27
C PRO A 134 -3.30 -13.21 -0.91
N PHE A 135 -4.22 -12.34 -0.51
CA PHE A 135 -4.87 -12.37 0.79
C PHE A 135 -6.20 -13.10 0.68
N ARG A 136 -6.42 -14.10 1.54
CA ARG A 136 -7.73 -14.73 1.64
C ARG A 136 -8.65 -13.79 2.43
N THR A 137 -9.69 -13.28 1.79
CA THR A 137 -10.85 -12.77 2.53
C THR A 137 -11.54 -14.00 3.15
N ARG A 138 -11.53 -14.09 4.49
CA ARG A 138 -12.45 -15.01 5.18
C ARG A 138 -13.87 -14.48 5.09
#